data_AF-A0A2E9GXR2-F1
#
_entry.id   AF-A0A2E9GXR2-F1
#
_cell.length_a   1.000
_cell.length_b   1.000
_cell.length_c   1.000
_cell.angle_alpha   90.00
_cell.angle_beta   90.00
_cell.angle_gamma   90.00
#
_symmetry.space_group_name_H-M   'P 1'
#
loop_
_entity.id
_entity.type
_entity.pdbx_description
1 polymer ?
#
loop_
_entity_poly.entity_id
_entity_poly.type
_entity_poly.pdbx_seq_one_letter_code
_entity_poly.pdbx_strand_id
1 'polypeptide(L)'
;MSLWSLRRSLVVGINLAVVTVLAVTAWASYRDILHELDEVFDAQLAQTAKSLATFYAPAKNKLSVTQVIPISQYDDTGEDSSTEEKGPSGHKYESKIGYQIYNVDGNLLASTNQTQPLNLKGLQAGYHTLKGDNITWFTFSYFEESKNIWVHTFQRQDVRGELSGYLASEQLYPLLLMWVPISLIILLIVYIVLKPVNRFAADLRAREFNNLSPVESELPNELVPIRQALNRLLHQLKMFSEREKRFIADASHELRTPLSAIQVHAENVISADSLEDAKQSGKSIFQSVERMSQLVNQLLWLNRLDSLNSNDKFEEAKISKLVSLALNNLPINKVEKHQWHIDVSSIRIICDETLIVSALTNLLSNAMKFSPKNSKIQVVATATANRVIIKVTDEGKGVPAEILERLGERFYRLQHHSAVAGSGLGLSITQKIVQLHHGKISFNNSYPTGLEVHIELPK
;
A
#
# COMPACT_ATOMS: atom_id res chain seq x y z
N MET A 1 -21.44 7.30 -5.18
CA MET A 1 -20.16 7.60 -4.52
C MET A 1 -19.20 8.17 -5.56
N SER A 2 -18.85 9.45 -5.45
CA SER A 2 -17.95 10.12 -6.40
C SER A 2 -16.58 9.46 -6.35
N LEU A 3 -16.16 8.84 -7.46
CA LEU A 3 -14.87 8.16 -7.61
C LEU A 3 -13.74 9.19 -7.41
N TRP A 4 -13.13 9.15 -6.23
CA TRP A 4 -11.92 9.92 -5.93
C TRP A 4 -10.79 9.46 -6.87
N SER A 5 -10.44 10.32 -7.82
CA SER A 5 -9.23 10.13 -8.64
C SER A 5 -8.03 10.56 -7.81
N LEU A 6 -7.11 9.62 -7.54
CA LEU A 6 -5.83 9.91 -6.85
C LEU A 6 -5.08 11.05 -7.56
N ARG A 7 -5.11 11.06 -8.90
CA ARG A 7 -4.54 12.13 -9.73
C ARG A 7 -5.16 13.49 -9.42
N ARG A 8 -6.49 13.59 -9.40
CA ARG A 8 -7.19 14.85 -9.12
C ARG A 8 -6.90 15.35 -7.70
N SER A 9 -6.90 14.43 -6.73
CA SER A 9 -6.65 14.76 -5.33
C SER A 9 -5.23 15.27 -5.09
N LEU A 10 -4.21 14.63 -5.70
CA LEU A 10 -2.82 15.08 -5.66
C LEU A 10 -2.65 16.45 -6.31
N VAL A 11 -3.17 16.65 -7.52
CA VAL A 11 -3.03 17.92 -8.23
C VAL A 11 -3.70 19.05 -7.44
N VAL A 12 -4.92 18.84 -6.95
CA VAL A 12 -5.65 19.85 -6.16
C VAL A 12 -4.94 20.13 -4.84
N GLY A 13 -4.53 19.09 -4.10
CA GLY A 13 -3.85 19.24 -2.81
C GLY A 13 -2.53 19.98 -2.92
N ILE A 14 -1.68 19.62 -3.88
CA ILE A 14 -0.38 20.28 -4.08
C ILE A 14 -0.59 21.74 -4.55
N ASN A 15 -1.52 21.99 -5.47
CA ASN A 15 -1.81 23.36 -5.90
C ASN A 15 -2.35 24.22 -4.76
N LEU A 16 -3.22 23.67 -3.91
CA LEU A 16 -3.72 24.39 -2.73
C LEU A 16 -2.59 24.75 -1.77
N ALA A 17 -1.66 23.83 -1.52
CA ALA A 17 -0.49 24.10 -0.69
C ALA A 17 0.40 25.20 -1.29
N VAL A 18 0.68 25.14 -2.60
CA VAL A 18 1.47 26.17 -3.31
C VAL A 18 0.79 27.53 -3.24
N VAL A 19 -0.51 27.62 -3.52
CA VAL A 19 -1.26 28.88 -3.45
C VAL A 19 -1.27 29.43 -2.02
N THR A 20 -1.40 28.57 -1.01
CA THR A 20 -1.36 29.00 0.40
C THR A 20 0.00 29.60 0.74
N VAL A 21 1.10 28.94 0.35
CA VAL A 21 2.46 29.47 0.55
C VAL A 21 2.65 30.80 -0.19
N LEU A 22 2.24 30.88 -1.46
CA LEU A 22 2.33 32.11 -2.25
C LEU A 22 1.53 33.26 -1.61
N ALA A 23 0.33 32.99 -1.09
CA ALA A 23 -0.49 33.99 -0.42
C ALA A 23 0.17 34.50 0.87
N VAL A 24 0.76 33.62 1.68
CA VAL A 24 1.48 34.00 2.89
C VAL A 24 2.72 34.82 2.56
N THR A 25 3.51 34.41 1.55
CA THR A 25 4.70 35.15 1.10
C THR A 25 4.32 36.51 0.53
N ALA A 26 3.27 36.58 -0.28
CA ALA A 26 2.76 37.83 -0.85
C ALA A 26 2.30 38.80 0.25
N TRP A 27 1.60 38.30 1.27
CA TRP A 27 1.16 39.10 2.42
C TRP A 27 2.33 39.62 3.26
N ALA A 28 3.33 38.78 3.54
CA ALA A 28 4.53 39.18 4.27
C ALA A 28 5.32 40.25 3.49
N SER A 29 5.58 40.00 2.20
CA SER A 29 6.28 40.96 1.32
C SER A 29 5.55 42.29 1.25
N TYR A 30 4.23 42.30 1.11
CA TYR A 30 3.43 43.52 1.08
C TYR A 30 3.62 44.35 2.36
N ARG A 31 3.60 43.70 3.53
CA ARG A 31 3.80 44.38 4.82
C ARG A 31 5.22 44.93 4.98
N ASP A 32 6.23 44.16 4.57
CA ASP A 32 7.64 44.58 4.70
C ASP A 32 7.91 45.81 3.82
N ILE A 33 7.40 45.83 2.58
CA ILE A 33 7.53 46.98 1.67
C ILE A 33 6.87 48.22 2.23
N LEU A 34 5.66 48.11 2.79
CA LEU A 34 4.98 49.26 3.40
C LEU A 34 5.82 49.86 4.53
N HIS A 35 6.45 49.03 5.36
CA HIS A 35 7.29 49.49 6.46
C HIS A 35 8.58 50.15 5.97
N GLU A 36 9.27 49.54 4.99
CA GLU A 36 10.49 50.13 4.40
C GLU A 36 10.21 51.47 3.72
N LEU A 37 9.08 51.61 3.03
CA LEU A 37 8.68 52.87 2.40
C LEU A 37 8.39 53.96 3.44
N ASP A 38 7.73 53.63 4.54
CA ASP A 38 7.50 54.57 5.64
C ASP A 38 8.83 55.08 6.24
N GLU A 39 9.82 54.20 6.44
CA GLU A 39 11.16 54.58 6.90
C GLU A 39 11.88 55.51 5.91
N VAL A 40 11.78 55.23 4.60
CA VAL A 40 12.38 56.08 3.57
C VAL A 40 11.73 57.46 3.54
N PHE A 41 10.40 57.55 3.67
CA PHE A 41 9.71 58.83 3.74
C PHE A 41 10.08 59.64 4.99
N ASP A 42 10.22 58.98 6.14
CA ASP A 42 10.67 59.62 7.38
C ASP A 42 12.11 60.12 7.27
N ALA A 43 13.00 59.35 6.63
CA ALA A 43 14.36 59.79 6.33
C ALA A 43 14.39 61.00 5.39
N GLN A 44 13.53 61.02 4.37
CA GLN A 44 13.40 62.13 3.43
C GLN A 44 12.93 63.42 4.10
N LEU A 45 11.94 63.35 5.01
CA LEU A 45 11.50 64.51 5.80
C LEU A 45 12.64 65.09 6.64
N ALA A 46 13.43 64.23 7.29
CA ALA A 46 14.57 64.67 8.08
C ALA A 46 15.70 65.28 7.26
N GLN A 47 16.04 64.66 6.12
CA GLN A 47 17.08 65.16 5.21
C GLN A 47 16.70 66.51 4.60
N THR A 48 15.44 66.67 4.18
CA THR A 48 14.94 67.93 3.62
C THR A 48 14.95 69.06 4.66
N ALA A 49 14.52 68.79 5.91
CA ALA A 49 14.55 69.78 6.99
C ALA A 49 15.98 70.26 7.30
N LYS A 50 16.93 69.34 7.41
CA LYS A 50 18.35 69.66 7.65
C LYS A 50 18.97 70.43 6.48
N SER A 51 18.63 70.04 5.25
CA SER A 51 19.12 70.74 4.05
C SER A 51 18.59 72.18 4.01
N LEU A 52 17.29 72.38 4.27
CA LEU A 52 16.68 73.70 4.36
C LEU A 52 17.30 74.55 5.46
N ALA A 53 17.54 73.98 6.65
CA ALA A 53 18.22 74.67 7.74
C ALA A 53 19.64 75.14 7.36
N THR A 54 20.37 74.31 6.60
CA THR A 54 21.73 74.62 6.15
C THR A 54 21.74 75.79 5.15
N PHE A 55 20.82 75.80 4.18
CA PHE A 55 20.79 76.83 3.12
C PHE A 55 20.02 78.09 3.48
N TYR A 56 19.11 78.04 4.45
CA TYR A 56 18.36 79.23 4.86
C TYR A 56 19.30 80.29 5.46
N ALA A 57 19.29 81.51 4.91
CA ALA A 57 20.05 82.64 5.41
C ALA A 57 19.09 83.73 5.89
N PRO A 58 19.08 84.08 7.20
CA PRO A 58 18.17 85.09 7.71
C PRO A 58 18.48 86.46 7.09
N ALA A 59 17.44 87.15 6.60
CA ALA A 59 17.57 88.48 6.03
C ALA A 59 18.02 89.48 7.12
N LYS A 60 19.08 90.27 6.85
CA LYS A 60 19.63 91.25 7.81
C LYS A 60 18.72 92.46 8.11
N ASN A 61 17.59 92.62 7.41
CA ASN A 61 16.68 93.77 7.56
C ASN A 61 15.38 93.41 8.32
N LYS A 62 15.03 94.25 9.31
CA LYS A 62 13.93 94.09 10.30
C LYS A 62 12.48 94.12 9.76
N LEU A 63 12.26 94.07 8.46
CA LEU A 63 10.91 93.92 7.88
C LEU A 63 10.65 92.44 7.65
N SER A 64 10.07 91.79 8.66
CA SER A 64 9.70 90.37 8.68
C SER A 64 8.56 90.06 7.70
N VAL A 65 8.81 90.11 6.40
CA VAL A 65 7.89 89.57 5.40
C VAL A 65 8.16 88.08 5.29
N THR A 66 7.16 87.24 5.58
CA THR A 66 7.25 85.79 5.41
C THR A 66 7.57 85.46 3.95
N GLN A 67 8.68 84.75 3.71
CA GLN A 67 9.04 84.29 2.37
C GLN A 67 8.18 83.09 2.00
N VAL A 68 7.30 83.26 1.02
CA VAL A 68 6.50 82.17 0.47
C VAL A 68 7.27 81.51 -0.66
N ILE A 69 7.56 80.22 -0.53
CA ILE A 69 8.18 79.46 -1.61
C ILE A 69 7.08 78.85 -2.47
N PRO A 70 6.98 79.24 -3.76
CA PRO A 70 5.93 78.77 -4.63
C PRO A 70 6.18 77.30 -4.98
N ILE A 71 5.26 76.43 -4.59
CA ILE A 71 5.10 75.09 -5.15
C ILE A 71 3.89 75.09 -6.10
N SER A 72 3.96 74.23 -7.12
CA SER A 72 2.89 74.08 -8.11
C SER A 72 1.64 73.51 -7.45
N GLN A 73 0.51 74.19 -7.66
CA GLN A 73 -0.80 73.74 -7.20
C GLN A 73 -1.41 72.83 -8.27
N TYR A 74 -1.82 71.64 -7.87
CA TYR A 74 -2.55 70.69 -8.70
C TYR A 74 -3.94 70.52 -8.07
N ASP A 75 -4.99 70.50 -8.90
CA ASP A 75 -6.34 70.22 -8.44
C ASP A 75 -6.42 68.75 -7.98
N ASP A 76 -6.88 68.52 -6.75
CA ASP A 76 -7.04 67.19 -6.13
C ASP A 76 -8.30 66.47 -6.68
N THR A 77 -8.67 66.71 -7.94
CA THR A 77 -9.92 66.27 -8.58
C THR A 77 -9.72 65.08 -9.52
N GLY A 78 -9.14 63.99 -9.01
CA GLY A 78 -9.15 62.67 -9.66
C GLY A 78 -7.87 62.26 -10.39
N GLU A 79 -7.72 60.94 -10.60
CA GLU A 79 -6.63 60.30 -11.33
C GLU A 79 -6.69 60.66 -12.83
N ASP A 80 -6.00 61.71 -13.24
CA ASP A 80 -5.76 61.95 -14.66
C ASP A 80 -4.65 61.03 -15.18
N SER A 81 -4.85 60.55 -16.40
CA SER A 81 -3.98 59.62 -17.12
C SER A 81 -2.49 60.00 -17.04
N SER A 82 -1.65 58.99 -16.82
CA SER A 82 -0.20 58.97 -16.55
C SER A 82 0.74 59.85 -17.39
N THR A 83 0.25 60.60 -18.39
CA THR A 83 1.06 61.49 -19.23
C THR A 83 1.20 62.92 -18.71
N GLU A 84 0.42 63.34 -17.69
CA GLU A 84 0.47 64.71 -17.14
C GLU A 84 1.06 64.81 -15.71
N GLU A 85 1.48 63.69 -15.10
CA GLU A 85 1.99 63.69 -13.72
C GLU A 85 3.34 64.40 -13.53
N LYS A 86 4.12 64.54 -14.62
CA LYS A 86 5.44 65.18 -14.66
C LYS A 86 5.40 66.33 -15.67
N GLY A 87 5.21 67.54 -15.18
CA GLY A 87 5.24 68.75 -15.99
C GLY A 87 6.56 69.51 -15.84
N PRO A 88 6.89 70.43 -16.77
CA PRO A 88 7.99 71.38 -16.58
C PRO A 88 7.80 72.29 -15.34
N SER A 89 6.60 72.30 -14.77
CA SER A 89 6.22 73.07 -13.59
C SER A 89 6.36 72.31 -12.26
N GLY A 90 6.59 70.99 -12.27
CA GLY A 90 6.71 70.18 -11.05
C GLY A 90 5.93 68.85 -11.11
N HIS A 91 5.73 68.24 -9.93
CA HIS A 91 5.02 66.97 -9.75
C HIS A 91 3.76 67.12 -8.90
N LYS A 92 2.70 66.33 -9.18
CA LYS A 92 1.44 66.33 -8.41
C LYS A 92 1.58 66.22 -6.88
N TYR A 93 2.63 65.55 -6.40
CA TYR A 93 2.89 65.34 -4.97
C TYR A 93 3.53 66.55 -4.27
N GLU A 94 4.03 67.55 -5.02
CA GLU A 94 4.61 68.76 -4.43
C GLU A 94 3.59 69.54 -3.60
N SER A 95 2.34 69.61 -4.09
CA SER A 95 1.21 70.20 -3.35
C SER A 95 0.90 69.52 -2.01
N LYS A 96 1.38 68.27 -1.84
CA LYS A 96 1.11 67.42 -0.68
C LYS A 96 2.32 67.28 0.27
N ILE A 97 3.44 67.97 -0.01
CA ILE A 97 4.65 68.04 0.82
C ILE A 97 4.98 69.51 1.07
N GLY A 98 5.18 69.90 2.33
CA GLY A 98 5.37 71.28 2.72
C GLY A 98 6.49 71.47 3.73
N TYR A 99 6.89 72.72 3.91
CA TYR A 99 7.78 73.10 5.00
C TYR A 99 7.48 74.50 5.50
N GLN A 100 7.83 74.72 6.76
CA GLN A 100 7.70 75.99 7.46
C GLN A 100 8.94 76.25 8.30
N ILE A 101 9.41 77.48 8.28
CA ILE A 101 10.56 77.94 9.07
C ILE A 101 10.06 78.98 10.06
N TYR A 102 10.32 78.77 11.35
CA TYR A 102 9.98 79.70 12.42
C TYR A 102 11.24 80.24 13.10
N ASN A 103 11.15 81.45 13.65
CA ASN A 103 12.14 81.96 14.61
C ASN A 103 11.88 81.37 16.02
N VAL A 104 12.82 81.53 16.95
CA VAL A 104 12.66 81.14 18.37
C VAL A 104 11.41 81.77 19.01
N ASP A 105 11.04 82.98 18.59
CA ASP A 105 9.85 83.69 19.08
C ASP A 105 8.52 83.13 18.53
N GLY A 106 8.57 82.09 17.69
CA GLY A 106 7.38 81.48 17.07
C GLY A 106 6.78 82.29 15.92
N ASN A 107 7.57 83.19 15.32
CA ASN A 107 7.19 83.96 14.13
C ASN A 107 7.55 83.19 12.85
N LEU A 108 6.60 83.09 11.91
CA LEU A 108 6.77 82.38 10.64
C LEU A 108 7.67 83.17 9.67
N LEU A 109 8.86 82.65 9.39
CA LEU A 109 9.87 83.26 8.54
C LEU A 109 9.72 82.87 7.07
N ALA A 110 9.46 81.59 6.81
CA ALA A 110 9.21 81.07 5.47
C ALA A 110 8.21 79.92 5.50
N SER A 111 7.43 79.76 4.42
CA SER A 111 6.46 78.66 4.27
C SER A 111 6.30 78.32 2.79
N THR A 112 5.95 77.09 2.48
CA THR A 112 5.36 76.77 1.18
C THR A 112 3.96 77.41 1.05
N ASN A 113 3.51 77.72 -0.17
CA ASN A 113 2.20 78.33 -0.50
C ASN A 113 1.00 77.37 -0.34
N GLN A 114 1.05 76.46 0.63
CA GLN A 114 -0.05 75.52 0.88
C GLN A 114 -1.26 76.21 1.51
N THR A 115 -2.45 75.68 1.22
CA THR A 115 -3.72 76.14 1.78
C THR A 115 -3.72 75.99 3.30
N GLN A 116 -3.65 77.13 3.97
CA GLN A 116 -3.52 77.34 5.42
C GLN A 116 -2.19 76.84 6.03
N PRO A 117 -1.40 77.73 6.66
CA PRO A 117 -0.22 77.29 7.39
C PRO A 117 -0.66 76.40 8.57
N LEU A 118 -0.19 75.15 8.61
CA LEU A 118 -0.35 74.31 9.80
C LEU A 118 0.22 75.05 11.02
N ASN A 119 -0.50 74.99 12.14
CA ASN A 119 -0.01 75.55 13.40
C ASN A 119 1.00 74.58 14.02
N LEU A 120 2.27 74.74 13.65
CA LEU A 120 3.39 73.91 14.10
C LEU A 120 4.14 74.52 15.30
N LYS A 121 3.56 75.54 15.95
CA LYS A 121 4.22 76.26 17.05
C LYS A 121 4.36 75.37 18.29
N GLY A 122 5.55 75.37 18.88
CA GLY A 122 5.83 74.67 20.14
C GLY A 122 6.14 73.17 20.00
N LEU A 123 6.31 72.66 18.78
CA LEU A 123 6.77 71.28 18.56
C LEU A 123 8.22 71.11 19.00
N GLN A 124 8.51 70.01 19.69
CA GLN A 124 9.87 69.60 20.04
C GLN A 124 10.61 69.02 18.82
N ALA A 125 11.94 68.95 18.87
CA ALA A 125 12.72 68.31 17.82
C ALA A 125 12.35 66.81 17.70
N GLY A 126 12.16 66.32 16.47
CA GLY A 126 11.80 64.92 16.20
C GLY A 126 10.60 64.74 15.27
N TYR A 127 10.11 63.49 15.20
CA TYR A 127 8.97 63.07 14.38
C TYR A 127 7.65 63.26 15.13
N HIS A 128 6.65 63.82 14.45
CA HIS A 128 5.33 64.09 14.99
C HIS A 128 4.26 63.70 13.98
N THR A 129 3.10 63.27 14.48
CA THR A 129 1.91 63.01 13.66
C THR A 129 0.82 63.97 14.09
N LEU A 130 0.38 64.84 13.18
CA LEU A 130 -0.61 65.87 13.43
C LEU A 130 -1.89 65.54 12.69
N LYS A 131 -3.03 65.56 13.37
CA LYS A 131 -4.35 65.41 12.73
C LYS A 131 -4.92 66.80 12.46
N GLY A 132 -5.01 67.18 11.19
CA GLY A 132 -5.72 68.38 10.73
C GLY A 132 -7.17 68.04 10.33
N ASP A 133 -7.96 69.07 10.00
CA ASP A 133 -9.43 69.07 9.82
C ASP A 133 -10.06 67.94 8.96
N ASN A 134 -9.26 67.17 8.22
CA ASN A 134 -9.63 65.82 7.75
C ASN A 134 -8.43 64.97 7.28
N ILE A 135 -7.19 65.41 7.57
CA ILE A 135 -5.97 64.86 6.97
C ILE A 135 -4.90 64.70 8.06
N THR A 136 -4.29 63.54 8.12
CA THR A 136 -3.13 63.30 8.99
C THR A 136 -1.86 63.74 8.28
N TRP A 137 -1.02 64.48 8.98
CA TRP A 137 0.27 64.97 8.52
C TRP A 137 1.39 64.33 9.33
N PHE A 138 2.37 63.76 8.63
CA PHE A 138 3.64 63.39 9.23
C PHE A 138 4.57 64.59 9.18
N THR A 139 5.16 64.96 10.30
CA THR A 139 5.99 66.16 10.43
C THR A 139 7.31 65.81 11.07
N PHE A 140 8.40 66.38 10.56
CA PHE A 140 9.70 66.33 11.20
C PHE A 140 10.14 67.75 11.56
N SER A 141 10.50 67.96 12.83
CA SER A 141 10.91 69.25 13.38
C SER A 141 12.40 69.22 13.70
N TYR A 142 13.16 70.16 13.16
CA TYR A 142 14.59 70.32 13.38
C TYR A 142 14.91 71.74 13.86
N PHE A 143 15.70 71.83 14.93
CA PHE A 143 16.18 73.11 15.46
C PHE A 143 17.64 73.32 15.07
N GLU A 144 17.94 74.46 14.45
CA GLU A 144 19.30 74.84 14.07
C GLU A 144 19.83 75.90 15.02
N GLU A 145 20.67 75.47 15.96
CA GLU A 145 21.21 76.31 17.05
C GLU A 145 22.01 77.51 16.53
N SER A 146 22.78 77.33 15.45
CA SER A 146 23.65 78.39 14.91
C SER A 146 22.88 79.59 14.36
N LYS A 147 21.63 79.37 13.92
CA LYS A 147 20.78 80.37 13.28
C LYS A 147 19.54 80.71 14.11
N ASN A 148 19.30 80.00 15.21
CA ASN A 148 18.12 80.16 16.06
C ASN A 148 16.81 80.03 15.26
N ILE A 149 16.71 79.00 14.42
CA ILE A 149 15.52 78.73 13.60
C ILE A 149 14.99 77.32 13.82
N TRP A 150 13.67 77.17 13.72
CA TRP A 150 12.98 75.91 13.63
C TRP A 150 12.59 75.64 12.18
N VAL A 151 12.93 74.46 11.66
CA VAL A 151 12.52 73.99 10.34
C VAL A 151 11.61 72.78 10.53
N HIS A 152 10.39 72.90 10.02
CA HIS A 152 9.42 71.80 10.01
C HIS A 152 9.18 71.39 8.57
N THR A 153 9.34 70.11 8.28
CA THR A 153 8.91 69.50 7.01
C THR A 153 7.73 68.59 7.29
N PHE A 154 6.76 68.55 6.38
CA PHE A 154 5.56 67.76 6.58
C PHE A 154 4.98 67.18 5.29
N GLN A 155 4.29 66.06 5.40
CA GLN A 155 3.71 65.30 4.29
C GLN A 155 2.35 64.71 4.69
N ARG A 156 1.37 64.75 3.78
CA ARG A 156 0.04 64.15 4.00
C ARG A 156 0.13 62.60 4.03
N GLN A 157 -0.69 61.95 4.86
CA GLN A 157 -0.76 60.49 4.98
C GLN A 157 -1.26 59.81 3.70
N ASP A 158 -2.17 60.43 2.96
CA ASP A 158 -2.70 59.90 1.71
C ASP A 158 -1.64 59.78 0.61
N VAL A 159 -0.62 60.66 0.58
CA VAL A 159 0.55 60.53 -0.31
C VAL A 159 1.31 59.26 -0.03
N ARG A 160 1.56 58.97 1.25
CA ARG A 160 2.25 57.74 1.65
C ARG A 160 1.40 56.52 1.29
N GLY A 161 0.10 56.57 1.56
CA GLY A 161 -0.83 55.47 1.24
C GLY A 161 -0.98 55.20 -0.26
N GLU A 162 -1.09 56.24 -1.09
CA GLU A 162 -1.22 56.16 -2.55
C GLU A 162 0.06 55.54 -3.16
N LEU A 163 1.23 56.07 -2.79
CA LEU A 163 2.51 55.60 -3.36
C LEU A 163 2.89 54.22 -2.84
N SER A 164 2.75 53.97 -1.53
CA SER A 164 3.11 52.68 -0.94
C SER A 164 2.13 51.57 -1.34
N GLY A 165 0.84 51.87 -1.45
CA GLY A 165 -0.18 50.91 -1.90
C GLY A 165 0.00 50.51 -3.36
N TYR A 166 0.26 51.48 -4.25
CA TYR A 166 0.52 51.23 -5.67
C TYR A 166 1.76 50.35 -5.85
N LEU A 167 2.90 50.77 -5.30
CA LEU A 167 4.18 50.06 -5.45
C LEU A 167 4.14 48.66 -4.83
N ALA A 168 3.53 48.50 -3.65
CA ALA A 168 3.41 47.20 -3.02
C ALA A 168 2.44 46.26 -3.78
N SER A 169 1.43 46.81 -4.47
CA SER A 169 0.49 46.01 -5.28
C SER A 169 1.09 45.53 -6.61
N GLU A 170 1.96 46.32 -7.25
CA GLU A 170 2.65 45.94 -8.48
C GLU A 170 3.51 44.67 -8.30
N GLN A 171 4.03 44.44 -7.08
CA GLN A 171 4.85 43.26 -6.78
C GLN A 171 4.03 41.97 -6.58
N LEU A 172 2.71 42.06 -6.39
CA LEU A 172 1.83 40.89 -6.22
C LEU A 172 1.56 40.15 -7.54
N TYR A 173 1.46 40.90 -8.65
CA TYR A 173 1.11 40.33 -9.96
C TYR A 173 2.11 39.27 -10.45
N PRO A 174 3.44 39.50 -10.41
CA PRO A 174 4.43 38.50 -10.80
C PRO A 174 4.37 37.23 -9.94
N LEU A 175 4.11 37.36 -8.63
CA LEU A 175 3.99 36.22 -7.70
C LEU A 175 2.79 35.33 -8.05
N LEU A 176 1.65 35.94 -8.36
CA LEU A 176 0.46 35.22 -8.80
C LEU A 176 0.64 34.60 -10.19
N LEU A 177 1.34 35.29 -11.10
CA LEU A 177 1.62 34.77 -12.44
C LEU A 177 2.51 33.51 -12.39
N MET A 178 3.45 33.43 -11.44
CA MET A 178 4.30 32.24 -11.23
C MET A 178 3.53 30.98 -10.85
N TRP A 179 2.31 31.09 -10.32
CA TRP A 179 1.50 29.91 -10.00
C TRP A 179 1.16 29.07 -11.24
N VAL A 180 0.91 29.72 -12.39
CA VAL A 180 0.52 29.03 -13.63
C VAL A 180 1.59 28.02 -14.11
N PRO A 181 2.87 28.39 -14.33
CA PRO A 181 3.90 27.43 -14.73
C PRO A 181 4.15 26.36 -13.67
N ILE A 182 4.09 26.70 -12.38
CA ILE A 182 4.24 25.72 -11.29
C ILE A 182 3.12 24.67 -11.35
N SER A 183 1.87 25.10 -11.55
CA SER A 183 0.72 24.21 -11.69
C SER A 183 0.87 23.25 -12.88
N LEU A 184 1.38 23.78 -14.02
CA LEU A 184 1.64 23.02 -15.23
C LEU A 184 2.73 21.94 -15.00
N ILE A 185 3.81 22.29 -14.29
CA ILE A 185 4.88 21.36 -13.90
C ILE A 185 4.33 20.28 -12.96
N ILE A 186 3.53 20.64 -11.95
CA ILE A 186 2.89 19.68 -11.04
C ILE A 186 2.03 18.69 -11.83
N LEU A 187 1.24 19.18 -12.78
CA LEU A 187 0.39 18.33 -13.62
C LEU A 187 1.23 17.34 -14.44
N LEU A 188 2.35 17.79 -15.00
CA LEU A 188 3.29 16.95 -15.76
C LEU A 188 3.94 15.88 -14.86
N ILE A 189 4.45 16.26 -13.69
CA ILE A 189 5.09 15.33 -12.74
C ILE A 189 4.09 14.26 -12.29
N VAL A 190 2.90 14.67 -11.85
CA VAL A 190 1.86 13.71 -11.42
C VAL A 190 1.48 12.76 -12.56
N TYR A 191 1.42 13.26 -13.80
CA TYR A 191 1.17 12.42 -14.97
C TYR A 191 2.27 11.37 -15.18
N ILE A 192 3.55 11.77 -15.11
CA ILE A 192 4.69 10.85 -15.28
C ILE A 192 4.72 9.80 -14.17
N VAL A 193 4.54 10.20 -12.91
CA VAL A 193 4.59 9.32 -11.73
C VAL A 193 3.46 8.28 -11.73
N LEU A 194 2.25 8.66 -12.15
CA LEU A 194 1.10 7.74 -12.17
C LEU A 194 0.97 6.92 -13.45
N LYS A 195 1.72 7.25 -14.52
CA LYS A 195 1.73 6.49 -15.77
C LYS A 195 2.08 5.00 -15.58
N PRO A 196 3.15 4.60 -14.86
CA PRO A 196 3.46 3.18 -14.65
C PRO A 196 2.37 2.45 -13.85
N VAL A 197 1.75 3.10 -12.87
CA VAL A 197 0.63 2.52 -12.08
C VAL A 197 -0.56 2.20 -12.98
N ASN A 198 -0.94 3.12 -13.86
CA ASN A 198 -2.06 2.91 -14.77
C ASN A 198 -1.78 1.82 -15.81
N ARG A 199 -0.54 1.74 -16.31
CA ARG A 199 -0.12 0.65 -17.21
C ARG A 199 -0.19 -0.69 -16.51
N PHE A 200 0.37 -0.81 -15.30
CA PHE A 200 0.28 -2.02 -14.50
C PHE A 200 -1.17 -2.45 -14.25
N ALA A 201 -2.05 -1.52 -13.89
CA ALA A 201 -3.47 -1.81 -13.71
C ALA A 201 -4.16 -2.25 -15.02
N ALA A 202 -3.78 -1.66 -16.15
CA ALA A 202 -4.30 -2.06 -17.46
C ALA A 202 -3.80 -3.46 -17.86
N ASP A 203 -2.51 -3.76 -17.66
CA ASP A 203 -1.92 -5.08 -17.91
C ASP A 203 -2.63 -6.17 -17.10
N LEU A 204 -3.00 -5.86 -15.84
CA LEU A 204 -3.78 -6.77 -14.99
C LEU A 204 -5.22 -6.96 -15.46
N ARG A 205 -5.89 -5.91 -15.96
CA ARG A 205 -7.26 -6.01 -16.48
C ARG A 205 -7.34 -6.72 -17.83
N ALA A 206 -6.32 -6.58 -18.66
CA ALA A 206 -6.25 -7.22 -19.98
C ALA A 206 -5.88 -8.71 -19.89
N ARG A 207 -5.45 -9.20 -18.72
CA ARG A 207 -5.14 -10.61 -18.53
C ARG A 207 -6.40 -11.46 -18.53
N GLU A 208 -6.37 -12.48 -19.38
CA GLU A 208 -7.37 -13.56 -19.36
C GLU A 208 -7.32 -14.34 -18.05
N PHE A 209 -8.48 -14.86 -17.62
CA PHE A 209 -8.65 -15.61 -16.38
C PHE A 209 -7.68 -16.81 -16.23
N ASN A 210 -7.28 -17.43 -17.35
CA ASN A 210 -6.38 -18.58 -17.36
C ASN A 210 -4.89 -18.23 -17.51
N ASN A 211 -4.54 -16.94 -17.66
CA ASN A 211 -3.14 -16.54 -17.82
C ASN A 211 -2.47 -16.30 -16.45
N LEU A 212 -1.86 -17.38 -15.95
CA LEU A 212 -1.13 -17.42 -14.67
C LEU A 212 0.39 -17.15 -14.81
N SER A 213 0.83 -16.55 -15.92
CA SER A 213 2.24 -16.18 -16.09
C SER A 213 2.67 -15.07 -15.11
N PRO A 214 3.95 -14.96 -14.73
CA PRO A 214 4.43 -13.85 -13.90
C PRO A 214 4.18 -12.49 -14.57
N VAL A 215 3.97 -11.46 -13.76
CA VAL A 215 3.93 -10.06 -14.21
C VAL A 215 5.34 -9.50 -14.18
N GLU A 216 5.85 -9.09 -15.34
CA GLU A 216 7.24 -8.66 -15.54
C GLU A 216 7.40 -7.14 -15.70
N SER A 217 6.31 -6.38 -15.69
CA SER A 217 6.33 -4.93 -15.93
C SER A 217 7.34 -4.21 -15.02
N GLU A 218 8.09 -3.27 -15.60
CA GLU A 218 8.99 -2.38 -14.87
C GLU A 218 8.16 -1.42 -14.01
N LEU A 219 8.45 -1.39 -12.72
CA LEU A 219 7.69 -0.63 -11.73
C LEU A 219 8.64 0.16 -10.83
N PRO A 220 8.19 1.32 -10.30
CA PRO A 220 8.86 1.99 -9.20
C PRO A 220 9.09 1.05 -8.01
N ASN A 221 10.13 1.33 -7.23
CA ASN A 221 10.55 0.51 -6.08
C ASN A 221 9.42 0.28 -5.07
N GLU A 222 8.52 1.25 -4.92
CA GLU A 222 7.37 1.21 -4.03
C GLU A 222 6.33 0.16 -4.43
N LEU A 223 6.27 -0.21 -5.72
CA LEU A 223 5.29 -1.18 -6.25
C LEU A 223 5.90 -2.57 -6.46
N VAL A 224 7.23 -2.72 -6.35
CA VAL A 224 7.92 -4.01 -6.46
C VAL A 224 7.37 -5.04 -5.45
N PRO A 225 7.13 -4.71 -4.16
CA PRO A 225 6.55 -5.66 -3.21
C PRO A 225 5.17 -6.17 -3.61
N ILE A 226 4.33 -5.29 -4.19
CA ILE A 226 2.98 -5.65 -4.66
C ILE A 226 3.07 -6.63 -5.83
N ARG A 227 3.97 -6.38 -6.80
CA ARG A 227 4.24 -7.30 -7.92
C ARG A 227 4.72 -8.67 -7.41
N GLN A 228 5.62 -8.69 -6.43
CA GLN A 228 6.13 -9.94 -5.85
C GLN A 228 5.03 -10.74 -5.15
N ALA A 229 4.20 -10.07 -4.34
CA ALA A 229 3.07 -10.71 -3.66
C ALA A 229 2.07 -11.30 -4.68
N LEU A 230 1.75 -10.55 -5.73
CA LEU A 230 0.88 -11.01 -6.81
C LEU A 230 1.48 -12.22 -7.56
N ASN A 231 2.75 -12.15 -7.95
CA ASN A 231 3.43 -13.25 -8.64
C ASN A 231 3.49 -14.52 -7.79
N ARG A 232 3.66 -14.39 -6.47
CA ARG A 232 3.60 -15.52 -5.55
C ARG A 232 2.22 -16.18 -5.55
N LEU A 233 1.16 -15.37 -5.50
CA LEU A 233 -0.22 -15.86 -5.56
C LEU A 233 -0.52 -16.54 -6.91
N LEU A 234 -0.13 -15.92 -8.03
CA LEU A 234 -0.29 -16.51 -9.37
C LEU A 234 0.45 -17.84 -9.50
N HIS A 235 1.67 -17.93 -8.95
CA HIS A 235 2.43 -19.18 -8.90
C HIS A 235 1.71 -20.25 -8.07
N GLN A 236 1.18 -19.91 -6.90
CA GLN A 236 0.40 -20.84 -6.07
C GLN A 236 -0.85 -21.34 -6.80
N LEU A 237 -1.60 -20.44 -7.45
CA LEU A 237 -2.76 -20.80 -8.28
C LEU A 237 -2.36 -21.72 -9.44
N LYS A 238 -1.24 -21.44 -10.11
CA LYS A 238 -0.73 -22.29 -11.20
C LYS A 238 -0.42 -23.70 -10.69
N MET A 239 0.34 -23.82 -9.60
CA MET A 239 0.67 -25.12 -9.01
C MET A 239 -0.58 -25.88 -8.56
N PHE A 240 -1.57 -25.18 -8.00
CA PHE A 240 -2.85 -25.79 -7.64
C PHE A 240 -3.60 -26.29 -8.87
N SER A 241 -3.77 -25.45 -9.91
CA SER A 241 -4.44 -25.83 -11.15
C SER A 241 -3.77 -27.00 -11.85
N GLU A 242 -2.44 -27.05 -11.89
CA GLU A 242 -1.71 -28.16 -12.51
C GLU A 242 -1.91 -29.48 -11.76
N ARG A 243 -1.91 -29.43 -10.42
CA ARG A 243 -2.20 -30.60 -9.57
C ARG A 243 -3.63 -31.09 -9.77
N GLU A 244 -4.59 -30.18 -9.87
CA GLU A 244 -6.00 -30.52 -10.10
C GLU A 244 -6.21 -31.15 -11.48
N LYS A 245 -5.63 -30.57 -12.55
CA LYS A 245 -5.69 -31.15 -13.89
C LYS A 245 -5.07 -32.55 -13.94
N ARG A 246 -3.91 -32.74 -13.30
CA ARG A 246 -3.27 -34.05 -13.20
C ARG A 246 -4.15 -35.05 -12.46
N PHE A 247 -4.75 -34.64 -11.33
CA PHE A 247 -5.68 -35.47 -10.57
C PHE A 247 -6.89 -35.93 -11.41
N ILE A 248 -7.51 -35.03 -12.17
CA ILE A 248 -8.64 -35.37 -13.05
C ILE A 248 -8.20 -36.35 -14.15
N ALA A 249 -7.03 -36.12 -14.76
CA ALA A 249 -6.48 -36.99 -15.78
C ALA A 249 -6.20 -38.41 -15.24
N ASP A 250 -5.55 -38.51 -14.09
CA ASP A 250 -5.21 -39.78 -13.44
C ASP A 250 -6.48 -40.52 -12.99
N ALA A 251 -7.46 -39.83 -12.41
CA ALA A 251 -8.76 -40.40 -12.05
C ALA A 251 -9.48 -40.96 -13.28
N SER A 252 -9.47 -40.23 -14.40
CA SER A 252 -10.08 -40.66 -15.65
C SER A 252 -9.40 -41.92 -16.21
N HIS A 253 -8.07 -42.00 -16.10
CA HIS A 253 -7.31 -43.17 -16.54
C HIS A 253 -7.63 -44.41 -15.69
N GLU A 254 -7.60 -44.27 -14.37
CA GLU A 254 -7.88 -45.38 -13.43
C GLU A 254 -9.33 -45.85 -13.47
N LEU A 255 -10.28 -44.99 -13.88
CA LEU A 255 -11.68 -45.39 -14.13
C LEU A 255 -11.83 -46.12 -15.48
N ARG A 256 -11.05 -45.75 -16.51
CA ARG A 256 -11.14 -46.35 -17.84
C ARG A 256 -10.70 -47.81 -17.83
N THR A 257 -9.65 -48.17 -17.08
CA THR A 257 -9.14 -49.55 -17.02
C THR A 257 -10.18 -50.59 -16.57
N PRO A 258 -10.87 -50.45 -15.42
CA PRO A 258 -11.91 -51.40 -15.02
C PRO A 258 -13.13 -51.32 -15.95
N LEU A 259 -13.45 -50.16 -16.53
CA LEU A 259 -14.54 -50.05 -17.51
C LEU A 259 -14.27 -50.87 -18.77
N SER A 260 -13.05 -50.78 -19.34
CA SER A 260 -12.65 -51.59 -20.48
C SER A 260 -12.63 -53.09 -20.15
N ALA A 261 -12.20 -53.46 -18.94
CA ALA A 261 -12.26 -54.85 -18.49
C ALA A 261 -13.71 -55.37 -18.40
N ILE A 262 -14.64 -54.55 -17.89
CA ILE A 262 -16.08 -54.88 -17.87
C ILE A 262 -16.59 -55.10 -19.30
N GLN A 263 -16.24 -54.22 -20.25
CA GLN A 263 -16.66 -54.35 -21.65
C GLN A 263 -16.16 -55.66 -22.28
N VAL A 264 -14.86 -55.96 -22.16
CA VAL A 264 -14.26 -57.19 -22.71
C VAL A 264 -14.90 -58.45 -22.09
N HIS A 265 -15.07 -58.47 -20.77
CA HIS A 265 -15.68 -59.63 -20.13
C HIS A 265 -17.18 -59.75 -20.43
N ALA A 266 -17.90 -58.65 -20.66
CA ALA A 266 -19.29 -58.70 -21.12
C ALA A 266 -19.39 -59.28 -22.53
N GLU A 267 -18.51 -58.88 -23.45
CA GLU A 267 -18.41 -59.48 -24.79
C GLU A 267 -18.09 -60.99 -24.72
N ASN A 268 -17.19 -61.39 -23.81
CA ASN A 268 -16.87 -62.80 -23.59
C ASN A 268 -18.06 -63.59 -23.02
N VAL A 269 -18.91 -62.99 -22.17
CA VAL A 269 -20.15 -63.64 -21.72
C VAL A 269 -21.12 -63.84 -22.88
N ILE A 270 -21.27 -62.84 -23.75
CA ILE A 270 -22.16 -62.90 -24.92
C ILE A 270 -21.68 -63.96 -25.92
N SER A 271 -20.36 -64.10 -26.08
CA SER A 271 -19.73 -64.98 -27.08
C SER A 271 -19.28 -66.34 -26.51
N ALA A 272 -19.68 -66.68 -25.28
CA ALA A 272 -19.20 -67.90 -24.62
C ALA A 272 -19.85 -69.17 -25.19
N ASP A 273 -19.02 -70.13 -25.60
CA ASP A 273 -19.47 -71.45 -26.04
C ASP A 273 -19.84 -72.38 -24.86
N SER A 274 -19.41 -72.05 -23.64
CA SER A 274 -19.66 -72.83 -22.43
C SER A 274 -20.21 -71.98 -21.28
N LEU A 275 -21.04 -72.61 -20.43
CA LEU A 275 -21.56 -71.99 -19.21
C LEU A 275 -20.43 -71.65 -18.22
N GLU A 276 -19.32 -72.40 -18.25
CA GLU A 276 -18.19 -72.20 -17.36
C GLU A 276 -17.40 -70.93 -17.73
N ASP A 277 -17.16 -70.70 -19.02
CA ASP A 277 -16.51 -69.48 -19.53
C ASP A 277 -17.37 -68.23 -19.29
N ALA A 278 -18.69 -68.35 -19.48
CA ALA A 278 -19.64 -67.29 -19.15
C ALA A 278 -19.61 -66.96 -17.64
N LYS A 279 -19.59 -67.98 -16.76
CA LYS A 279 -19.48 -67.76 -15.30
C LYS A 279 -18.16 -67.12 -14.91
N GLN A 280 -17.05 -67.53 -15.53
CA GLN A 280 -15.74 -66.96 -15.23
C GLN A 280 -15.66 -65.49 -15.66
N SER A 281 -16.16 -65.16 -16.85
CA SER A 281 -16.25 -63.77 -17.32
C SER A 281 -17.20 -62.94 -16.46
N GLY A 282 -18.34 -63.49 -16.03
CA GLY A 282 -19.25 -62.85 -15.07
C GLY A 282 -18.59 -62.53 -13.72
N LYS A 283 -17.76 -63.44 -13.19
CA LYS A 283 -16.95 -63.16 -11.98
C LYS A 283 -15.97 -62.00 -12.22
N SER A 284 -15.32 -61.94 -13.38
CA SER A 284 -14.39 -60.85 -13.72
C SER A 284 -15.09 -59.49 -13.87
N ILE A 285 -16.32 -59.46 -14.40
CA ILE A 285 -17.16 -58.25 -14.42
C ILE A 285 -17.43 -57.79 -12.99
N PHE A 286 -17.92 -58.70 -12.13
CA PHE A 286 -18.23 -58.36 -10.74
C PHE A 286 -17.01 -57.80 -9.99
N GLN A 287 -15.84 -58.44 -10.14
CA GLN A 287 -14.59 -57.94 -9.56
C GLN A 287 -14.20 -56.56 -10.09
N SER A 288 -14.44 -56.28 -11.37
CA SER A 288 -14.14 -54.98 -11.98
C SER A 288 -15.09 -53.88 -11.48
N VAL A 289 -16.37 -54.21 -11.25
CA VAL A 289 -17.34 -53.32 -10.62
C VAL A 289 -16.96 -53.01 -9.16
N GLU A 290 -16.57 -54.02 -8.38
CA GLU A 290 -16.08 -53.81 -7.01
C GLU A 290 -14.86 -52.87 -6.97
N ARG A 291 -13.90 -53.07 -7.87
CA ARG A 291 -12.72 -52.18 -7.98
C ARG A 291 -13.12 -50.74 -8.33
N MET A 292 -14.06 -50.57 -9.26
CA MET A 292 -14.55 -49.24 -9.64
C MET A 292 -15.28 -48.56 -8.48
N SER A 293 -16.13 -49.30 -7.76
CA SER A 293 -16.82 -48.80 -6.56
C SER A 293 -15.82 -48.36 -5.48
N GLN A 294 -14.78 -49.17 -5.21
CA GLN A 294 -13.71 -48.81 -4.28
C GLN A 294 -12.98 -47.53 -4.70
N LEU A 295 -12.66 -47.38 -5.99
CA LEU A 295 -12.01 -46.19 -6.52
C LEU A 295 -12.90 -44.94 -6.35
N VAL A 296 -14.17 -45.02 -6.72
CA VAL A 296 -15.13 -43.91 -6.55
C VAL A 296 -15.26 -43.51 -5.08
N ASN A 297 -15.39 -44.49 -4.18
CA ASN A 297 -15.46 -44.23 -2.75
C ASN A 297 -14.20 -43.52 -2.25
N GLN A 298 -13.01 -43.93 -2.69
CA GLN A 298 -11.74 -43.28 -2.33
C GLN A 298 -11.65 -41.83 -2.85
N LEU A 299 -12.15 -41.56 -4.06
CA LEU A 299 -12.21 -40.20 -4.61
C LEU A 299 -13.16 -39.29 -3.83
N LEU A 300 -14.36 -39.79 -3.50
CA LEU A 300 -15.32 -39.07 -2.67
C LEU A 300 -14.76 -38.81 -1.27
N TRP A 301 -14.02 -39.77 -0.73
CA TRP A 301 -13.37 -39.64 0.58
C TRP A 301 -12.31 -38.55 0.57
N LEU A 302 -11.44 -38.52 -0.45
CA LEU A 302 -10.44 -37.46 -0.62
C LEU A 302 -11.09 -36.06 -0.69
N ASN A 303 -12.19 -35.92 -1.44
CA ASN A 303 -12.90 -34.65 -1.54
C ASN A 303 -13.49 -34.23 -0.17
N ARG A 304 -14.08 -35.16 0.58
CA ARG A 304 -14.58 -34.89 1.94
C ARG A 304 -13.47 -34.48 2.91
N LEU A 305 -12.29 -35.08 2.82
CA LEU A 305 -11.15 -34.67 3.65
C LEU A 305 -10.63 -33.27 3.31
N ASP A 306 -10.82 -32.81 2.07
CA ASP A 306 -10.42 -31.46 1.67
C ASP A 306 -11.39 -30.38 2.21
N SER A 307 -12.61 -30.75 2.63
CA SER A 307 -13.62 -29.84 3.20
C SER A 307 -13.78 -29.90 4.72
N LEU A 308 -13.17 -30.87 5.40
CA LEU A 308 -13.22 -31.00 6.86
C LEU A 308 -12.29 -29.98 7.54
N ASN A 309 -12.84 -29.24 8.50
CA ASN A 309 -12.04 -28.47 9.45
C ASN A 309 -11.47 -29.40 10.53
N SER A 310 -10.23 -29.15 10.95
CA SER A 310 -9.40 -30.08 11.72
C SER A 310 -9.86 -30.37 13.16
N ASN A 311 -10.99 -29.85 13.65
CA ASN A 311 -11.37 -29.96 15.07
C ASN A 311 -12.79 -30.48 15.37
N ASP A 312 -13.67 -30.69 14.40
CA ASP A 312 -15.11 -30.85 14.70
C ASP A 312 -15.50 -32.20 15.34
N LYS A 313 -14.59 -33.20 15.43
CA LYS A 313 -14.88 -34.56 15.94
C LYS A 313 -13.73 -35.25 16.69
N PHE A 314 -12.77 -34.50 17.23
CA PHE A 314 -11.61 -35.14 17.88
C PHE A 314 -11.94 -35.54 19.32
N GLU A 315 -11.82 -36.83 19.62
CA GLU A 315 -12.07 -37.42 20.93
C GLU A 315 -10.84 -38.19 21.42
N GLU A 316 -10.73 -38.40 22.74
CA GLU A 316 -9.64 -39.19 23.32
C GLU A 316 -9.84 -40.67 23.03
N ALA A 317 -8.92 -41.28 22.26
CA ALA A 317 -8.98 -42.67 21.86
C ALA A 317 -7.70 -43.43 22.23
N LYS A 318 -7.85 -44.71 22.61
CA LYS A 318 -6.71 -45.61 22.86
C LYS A 318 -6.19 -46.18 21.54
N ILE A 319 -4.90 -46.09 21.27
CA ILE A 319 -4.30 -46.63 20.03
C ILE A 319 -4.53 -48.12 19.89
N SER A 320 -4.49 -48.87 20.99
CA SER A 320 -4.81 -50.31 20.98
C SER A 320 -6.21 -50.59 20.44
N LYS A 321 -7.22 -49.80 20.84
CA LYS A 321 -8.59 -49.89 20.30
C LYS A 321 -8.61 -49.57 18.80
N LEU A 322 -7.92 -48.52 18.36
CA LEU A 322 -7.88 -48.11 16.95
C LEU A 322 -7.23 -49.18 16.06
N VAL A 323 -6.12 -49.79 16.49
CA VAL A 323 -5.45 -50.88 15.77
C VAL A 323 -6.33 -52.12 15.73
N SER A 324 -6.99 -52.49 16.83
CA SER A 324 -7.93 -53.61 16.85
C SER A 324 -9.11 -53.40 15.91
N LEU A 325 -9.71 -52.21 15.89
CA LEU A 325 -10.79 -51.87 14.96
C LEU A 325 -10.31 -51.94 13.49
N ALA A 326 -9.10 -51.45 13.21
CA ALA A 326 -8.52 -51.51 11.87
C ALA A 326 -8.29 -52.96 11.41
N LEU A 327 -7.82 -53.85 12.29
CA LEU A 327 -7.65 -55.27 12.00
C LEU A 327 -9.00 -55.98 11.76
N ASN A 328 -10.02 -55.64 12.54
CA ASN A 328 -11.37 -56.21 12.38
C ASN A 328 -12.02 -55.82 11.04
N ASN A 329 -11.61 -54.71 10.44
CA ASN A 329 -12.07 -54.27 9.12
C ASN A 329 -11.39 -55.01 7.95
N LEU A 330 -10.34 -55.80 8.22
CA LEU A 330 -9.63 -56.57 7.20
C LEU A 330 -10.32 -57.93 6.96
N PRO A 331 -10.32 -58.45 5.72
CA PRO A 331 -10.95 -59.73 5.44
C PRO A 331 -10.20 -60.89 6.12
N ILE A 332 -10.89 -61.61 7.00
CA ILE A 332 -10.37 -62.68 7.87
C ILE A 332 -9.49 -63.69 7.10
N ASN A 333 -9.95 -64.12 5.92
CA ASN A 333 -9.26 -65.09 5.06
C ASN A 333 -7.90 -64.62 4.51
N LYS A 334 -7.55 -63.35 4.65
CA LYS A 334 -6.23 -62.80 4.33
C LYS A 334 -5.41 -62.48 5.59
N VAL A 335 -6.08 -62.15 6.69
CA VAL A 335 -5.45 -61.88 8.00
C VAL A 335 -4.77 -63.15 8.52
N GLU A 336 -5.41 -64.31 8.40
CA GLU A 336 -4.87 -65.62 8.84
C GLU A 336 -3.63 -66.08 8.07
N LYS A 337 -3.29 -65.44 6.95
CA LYS A 337 -2.14 -65.80 6.10
C LYS A 337 -0.83 -65.13 6.52
N HIS A 338 -0.84 -64.35 7.61
CA HIS A 338 0.29 -63.55 8.06
C HIS A 338 0.46 -63.66 9.58
N GLN A 339 1.68 -63.48 10.07
CA GLN A 339 1.98 -63.43 11.50
C GLN A 339 1.93 -61.98 11.99
N TRP A 340 1.12 -61.71 13.00
CA TRP A 340 0.92 -60.35 13.51
C TRP A 340 1.68 -60.13 14.81
N HIS A 341 2.52 -59.10 14.86
CA HIS A 341 3.17 -58.65 16.09
C HIS A 341 2.71 -57.24 16.43
N ILE A 342 1.86 -57.12 17.45
CA ILE A 342 1.23 -55.86 17.83
C ILE A 342 1.76 -55.46 19.21
N ASP A 343 2.57 -54.40 19.25
CA ASP A 343 3.09 -53.79 20.48
C ASP A 343 2.60 -52.34 20.57
N VAL A 344 1.35 -52.20 21.01
CA VAL A 344 0.67 -50.91 21.17
C VAL A 344 0.17 -50.79 22.61
N SER A 345 1.11 -50.51 23.52
CA SER A 345 0.80 -50.28 24.94
C SER A 345 -0.14 -49.07 25.13
N SER A 346 -0.68 -48.88 26.34
CA SER A 346 -1.82 -47.99 26.74
C SER A 346 -1.67 -46.49 26.44
N ILE A 347 -1.41 -46.12 25.19
CA ILE A 347 -1.23 -44.76 24.71
C ILE A 347 -2.57 -44.23 24.23
N ARG A 348 -2.89 -43.00 24.63
CA ARG A 348 -4.07 -42.25 24.20
C ARG A 348 -3.67 -41.08 23.32
N ILE A 349 -4.51 -40.78 22.35
CA ILE A 349 -4.39 -39.64 21.43
C ILE A 349 -5.73 -38.92 21.28
N ILE A 350 -5.71 -37.63 21.00
CA ILE A 350 -6.89 -36.86 20.60
C ILE A 350 -7.05 -36.94 19.07
N CYS A 351 -8.09 -37.61 18.60
CA CYS A 351 -8.30 -37.86 17.17
C CYS A 351 -9.75 -38.15 16.78
N ASP A 352 -10.07 -38.08 15.49
CA ASP A 352 -11.27 -38.70 14.95
C ASP A 352 -11.02 -40.21 14.79
N GLU A 353 -11.69 -41.02 15.63
CA GLU A 353 -11.53 -42.49 15.63
C GLU A 353 -11.78 -43.09 14.25
N THR A 354 -12.77 -42.60 13.51
CA THR A 354 -13.17 -43.16 12.21
C THR A 354 -12.07 -42.91 11.17
N LEU A 355 -11.51 -41.71 11.16
CA LEU A 355 -10.43 -41.35 10.24
C LEU A 355 -9.15 -42.13 10.55
N ILE A 356 -8.72 -42.21 11.82
CA ILE A 356 -7.50 -42.95 12.16
C ILE A 356 -7.66 -44.46 11.91
N VAL A 357 -8.83 -45.04 12.21
CA VAL A 357 -9.11 -46.44 11.86
C VAL A 357 -9.02 -46.66 10.35
N SER A 358 -9.54 -45.74 9.53
CA SER A 358 -9.41 -45.79 8.07
C SER A 358 -7.94 -45.74 7.61
N ALA A 359 -7.15 -44.80 8.16
CA ALA A 359 -5.72 -44.67 7.88
C ALA A 359 -4.95 -45.97 8.18
N LEU A 360 -5.18 -46.55 9.36
CA LEU A 360 -4.55 -47.80 9.80
C LEU A 360 -5.02 -48.98 8.94
N THR A 361 -6.32 -49.11 8.68
CA THR A 361 -6.87 -50.19 7.83
C THR A 361 -6.20 -50.18 6.46
N ASN A 362 -6.01 -49.01 5.87
CA ASN A 362 -5.34 -48.87 4.59
C ASN A 362 -3.84 -49.24 4.65
N LEU A 363 -3.11 -48.85 5.71
CA LEU A 363 -1.72 -49.26 5.88
C LEU A 363 -1.58 -50.78 6.07
N LEU A 364 -2.40 -51.38 6.94
CA LEU A 364 -2.37 -52.82 7.22
C LEU A 364 -2.79 -53.64 5.99
N SER A 365 -3.79 -53.16 5.24
CA SER A 365 -4.17 -53.77 3.96
C SER A 365 -3.05 -53.70 2.93
N ASN A 366 -2.27 -52.61 2.90
CA ASN A 366 -1.10 -52.51 2.01
C ASN A 366 0.01 -53.47 2.45
N ALA A 367 0.33 -53.53 3.74
CA ALA A 367 1.31 -54.47 4.28
C ALA A 367 0.97 -55.93 3.89
N MET A 368 -0.27 -56.37 4.11
CA MET A 368 -0.73 -57.72 3.71
C MET A 368 -0.67 -57.98 2.20
N LYS A 369 -0.80 -56.94 1.39
CA LYS A 369 -0.88 -57.07 -0.06
C LYS A 369 0.49 -57.20 -0.71
N PHE A 370 1.50 -56.56 -0.14
CA PHE A 370 2.88 -56.56 -0.66
C PHE A 370 3.80 -57.55 0.06
N SER A 371 3.37 -58.11 1.20
CA SER A 371 4.12 -59.14 1.91
C SER A 371 3.92 -60.54 1.33
N PRO A 372 4.96 -61.41 1.37
CA PRO A 372 4.81 -62.84 1.08
C PRO A 372 3.84 -63.53 2.05
N LYS A 373 3.27 -64.67 1.64
CA LYS A 373 2.45 -65.49 2.56
C LYS A 373 3.30 -65.97 3.75
N ASN A 374 2.69 -66.05 4.93
CA ASN A 374 3.30 -66.44 6.21
C ASN A 374 4.42 -65.51 6.71
N SER A 375 4.53 -64.31 6.16
CA SER A 375 5.46 -63.28 6.64
C SER A 375 4.92 -62.55 7.86
N LYS A 376 5.81 -61.83 8.55
CA LYS A 376 5.50 -61.03 9.74
C LYS A 376 5.09 -59.61 9.35
N ILE A 377 3.96 -59.16 9.91
CA ILE A 377 3.54 -57.74 9.89
C ILE A 377 3.58 -57.23 11.32
N GLN A 378 4.33 -56.15 11.54
CA GLN A 378 4.57 -55.58 12.86
C GLN A 378 3.95 -54.20 12.99
N VAL A 379 3.20 -53.99 14.08
CA VAL A 379 2.61 -52.69 14.45
C VAL A 379 3.12 -52.31 15.83
N VAL A 380 3.88 -51.22 15.93
CA VAL A 380 4.46 -50.74 17.19
C VAL A 380 4.03 -49.30 17.42
N ALA A 381 3.56 -48.96 18.62
CA ALA A 381 3.26 -47.58 19.00
C ALA A 381 4.10 -47.17 20.20
N THR A 382 4.83 -46.05 20.07
CA THR A 382 5.64 -45.47 21.14
C THR A 382 5.21 -44.04 21.41
N ALA A 383 5.11 -43.68 22.70
CA ALA A 383 4.84 -42.31 23.11
C ALA A 383 6.15 -41.60 23.47
N THR A 384 6.29 -40.37 23.00
CA THR A 384 7.31 -39.40 23.44
C THR A 384 6.62 -38.35 24.33
N ALA A 385 7.34 -37.28 24.71
CA ALA A 385 6.80 -36.24 25.58
C ALA A 385 5.51 -35.59 25.01
N ASN A 386 5.51 -35.23 23.72
CA ASN A 386 4.40 -34.48 23.09
C ASN A 386 3.76 -35.19 21.89
N ARG A 387 4.27 -36.36 21.49
CA ARG A 387 3.87 -37.02 20.25
C ARG A 387 3.83 -38.52 20.39
N VAL A 388 3.02 -39.15 19.56
CA VAL A 388 2.92 -40.60 19.46
C VAL A 388 3.35 -41.05 18.07
N ILE A 389 4.20 -42.06 18.01
CA ILE A 389 4.72 -42.63 16.78
C ILE A 389 4.15 -44.04 16.61
N ILE A 390 3.37 -44.26 15.56
CA ILE A 390 2.85 -45.55 15.15
C ILE A 390 3.69 -46.03 13.96
N LYS A 391 4.32 -47.20 14.09
CA LYS A 391 5.12 -47.84 13.05
C LYS A 391 4.39 -49.07 12.54
N VAL A 392 4.24 -49.17 11.22
CA VAL A 392 3.74 -50.37 10.53
C VAL A 392 4.87 -50.88 9.64
N THR A 393 5.36 -52.08 9.92
CA THR A 393 6.48 -52.71 9.22
C THR A 393 6.03 -53.99 8.54
N ASP A 394 6.38 -54.14 7.27
CA ASP A 394 6.15 -55.34 6.49
C ASP A 394 7.45 -55.99 6.02
N GLU A 395 7.37 -57.25 5.55
CA GLU A 395 8.48 -58.04 5.01
C GLU A 395 8.34 -58.20 3.47
N GLY A 396 7.78 -57.19 2.81
CA GLY A 396 7.67 -57.12 1.35
C GLY A 396 9.03 -56.97 0.65
N LYS A 397 8.99 -56.73 -0.67
CA LYS A 397 10.20 -56.53 -1.49
C LYS A 397 10.89 -55.17 -1.28
N GLY A 398 10.35 -54.33 -0.39
CA GLY A 398 10.78 -52.93 -0.23
C GLY A 398 10.50 -52.07 -1.46
N VAL A 399 10.99 -50.84 -1.41
CA VAL A 399 10.76 -49.82 -2.45
C VAL A 399 12.10 -49.15 -2.81
N PRO A 400 12.44 -48.97 -4.11
CA PRO A 400 13.64 -48.22 -4.51
C PRO A 400 13.69 -46.82 -3.90
N ALA A 401 14.89 -46.32 -3.58
CA ALA A 401 15.08 -45.04 -2.89
C ALA A 401 14.43 -43.85 -3.64
N GLU A 402 14.53 -43.84 -4.97
CA GLU A 402 13.91 -42.83 -5.86
C GLU A 402 12.37 -42.79 -5.75
N ILE A 403 11.77 -43.89 -5.30
CA ILE A 403 10.32 -44.05 -5.21
C ILE A 403 9.81 -43.77 -3.79
N LEU A 404 10.63 -44.01 -2.76
CA LEU A 404 10.26 -43.75 -1.35
C LEU A 404 9.76 -42.32 -1.13
N GLU A 405 10.41 -41.32 -1.75
CA GLU A 405 10.02 -39.90 -1.62
C GLU A 405 8.68 -39.57 -2.28
N ARG A 406 8.25 -40.39 -3.24
CA ARG A 406 7.01 -40.21 -4.00
C ARG A 406 5.86 -41.05 -3.46
N LEU A 407 6.12 -41.92 -2.47
CA LEU A 407 5.07 -42.65 -1.78
C LEU A 407 4.14 -41.65 -1.07
N GLY A 408 2.84 -41.83 -1.26
CA GLY A 408 1.82 -40.89 -0.78
C GLY A 408 1.35 -39.87 -1.84
N GLU A 409 2.04 -39.76 -2.99
CA GLU A 409 1.47 -39.08 -4.16
C GLU A 409 0.20 -39.82 -4.62
N ARG A 410 -0.84 -39.07 -4.99
CA ARG A 410 -2.11 -39.63 -5.52
C ARG A 410 -1.81 -40.43 -6.80
N PHE A 411 -2.43 -41.61 -6.93
CA PHE A 411 -2.33 -42.50 -8.10
C PHE A 411 -0.92 -43.04 -8.41
N TYR A 412 0.06 -42.78 -7.55
CA TYR A 412 1.43 -43.21 -7.79
C TYR A 412 1.62 -44.70 -7.45
N ARG A 413 2.17 -45.48 -8.41
CA ARG A 413 2.40 -46.93 -8.28
C ARG A 413 3.74 -47.33 -8.93
N LEU A 414 4.39 -48.35 -8.37
CA LEU A 414 5.53 -49.02 -9.01
C LEU A 414 5.08 -49.74 -10.30
N GLN A 415 5.71 -49.45 -11.43
CA GLN A 415 5.39 -50.08 -12.74
C GLN A 415 5.50 -51.62 -12.69
N HIS A 416 6.39 -52.17 -11.87
CA HIS A 416 6.56 -53.61 -11.65
C HIS A 416 5.49 -54.24 -10.73
N HIS A 417 4.54 -53.46 -10.21
CA HIS A 417 3.42 -53.91 -9.34
C HIS A 417 2.06 -53.78 -10.04
N SER A 418 2.06 -53.69 -11.37
CA SER A 418 0.85 -53.61 -12.20
C SER A 418 -0.10 -54.81 -11.98
N ALA A 419 0.43 -55.98 -11.64
CA ALA A 419 -0.34 -57.19 -11.33
C ALA A 419 -1.07 -57.15 -9.95
N VAL A 420 -0.73 -56.20 -9.08
CA VAL A 420 -1.19 -56.15 -7.69
C VAL A 420 -2.30 -55.09 -7.54
N ALA A 421 -3.57 -55.51 -7.61
CA ALA A 421 -4.76 -54.66 -7.75
C ALA A 421 -4.92 -53.53 -6.70
N GLY A 422 -4.84 -52.26 -7.09
CA GLY A 422 -5.12 -51.11 -6.22
C GLY A 422 -4.96 -49.77 -6.93
N SER A 423 -5.66 -48.73 -6.46
CA SER A 423 -5.78 -47.41 -7.11
C SER A 423 -4.60 -46.45 -6.90
N GLY A 424 -3.64 -46.77 -6.02
CA GLY A 424 -2.59 -45.85 -5.60
C GLY A 424 -3.07 -44.67 -4.74
N LEU A 425 -4.36 -44.61 -4.37
CA LEU A 425 -4.90 -43.52 -3.54
C LEU A 425 -4.74 -43.78 -2.03
N GLY A 426 -4.58 -45.03 -1.61
CA GLY A 426 -4.54 -45.40 -0.20
C GLY A 426 -3.55 -44.56 0.61
N LEU A 427 -2.25 -44.58 0.25
CA LEU A 427 -1.23 -43.86 1.01
C LEU A 427 -1.47 -42.34 1.03
N SER A 428 -2.00 -41.77 -0.07
CA SER A 428 -2.37 -40.35 -0.13
C SER A 428 -3.54 -40.01 0.81
N ILE A 429 -4.49 -40.93 0.97
CA ILE A 429 -5.60 -40.83 1.92
C ILE A 429 -5.05 -40.87 3.35
N THR A 430 -4.20 -41.86 3.68
CA THR A 430 -3.52 -41.94 4.98
C THR A 430 -2.75 -40.66 5.29
N GLN A 431 -1.98 -40.14 4.34
CA GLN A 431 -1.21 -38.90 4.51
C GLN A 431 -2.12 -37.70 4.80
N LYS A 432 -3.25 -37.56 4.10
CA LYS A 432 -4.20 -36.48 4.34
C LYS A 432 -4.88 -36.59 5.71
N ILE A 433 -5.25 -37.80 6.14
CA ILE A 433 -5.78 -38.03 7.50
C ILE A 433 -4.77 -37.60 8.55
N VAL A 434 -3.51 -38.03 8.41
CA VAL A 434 -2.45 -37.68 9.36
C VAL A 434 -2.21 -36.17 9.40
N GLN A 435 -2.22 -35.50 8.24
CA GLN A 435 -2.12 -34.04 8.15
C GLN A 435 -3.30 -33.30 8.81
N LEU A 436 -4.53 -33.81 8.66
CA LEU A 436 -5.71 -33.25 9.35
C LEU A 436 -5.59 -33.32 10.88
N HIS A 437 -4.85 -34.32 11.38
CA HIS A 437 -4.53 -34.45 12.80
C HIS A 437 -3.22 -33.75 13.21
N HIS A 438 -2.72 -32.81 12.38
CA HIS A 438 -1.45 -32.10 12.60
C HIS A 438 -0.22 -33.02 12.77
N GLY A 439 -0.31 -34.23 12.22
CA GLY A 439 0.74 -35.22 12.24
C GLY A 439 1.66 -35.19 11.02
N LYS A 440 2.63 -36.10 11.01
CA LYS A 440 3.55 -36.34 9.91
C LYS A 440 3.59 -37.82 9.57
N ILE A 441 3.72 -38.15 8.29
CA ILE A 441 3.95 -39.52 7.81
C ILE A 441 5.30 -39.59 7.10
N SER A 442 6.03 -40.68 7.28
CA SER A 442 7.27 -40.96 6.56
C SER A 442 7.39 -42.44 6.19
N PHE A 443 8.15 -42.72 5.13
CA PHE A 443 8.32 -44.04 4.55
C PHE A 443 9.80 -44.39 4.52
N ASN A 444 10.16 -45.55 5.06
CA ASN A 444 11.53 -46.08 5.07
C ASN A 444 11.50 -47.54 4.58
N ASN A 445 12.60 -48.05 4.04
CA ASN A 445 12.73 -49.51 3.86
C ASN A 445 13.08 -50.17 5.20
N SER A 446 12.53 -51.35 5.45
CA SER A 446 12.93 -52.22 6.57
C SER A 446 14.09 -53.15 6.16
N TYR A 447 14.93 -53.52 7.14
CA TYR A 447 16.03 -54.45 6.93
C TYR A 447 15.60 -55.88 7.32
N PRO A 448 15.93 -56.94 6.54
CA PRO A 448 16.68 -56.95 5.28
C PRO A 448 15.85 -56.62 4.03
N THR A 449 14.51 -56.73 4.08
CA THR A 449 13.60 -56.34 3.00
C THR A 449 12.22 -55.96 3.55
N GLY A 450 11.59 -54.92 2.99
CA GLY A 450 10.20 -54.52 3.28
C GLY A 450 10.02 -53.02 3.38
N LEU A 451 8.81 -52.58 3.72
CA LEU A 451 8.48 -51.17 3.93
C LEU A 451 8.11 -50.92 5.40
N GLU A 452 8.59 -49.80 5.94
CA GLU A 452 8.27 -49.30 7.25
C GLU A 452 7.60 -47.92 7.11
N VAL A 453 6.37 -47.81 7.58
CA VAL A 453 5.58 -46.56 7.56
C VAL A 453 5.48 -46.00 8.97
N HIS A 454 5.92 -44.76 9.18
CA HIS A 454 5.80 -44.06 10.46
C HIS A 454 4.70 -43.02 10.38
N ILE A 455 3.76 -43.06 11.31
CA ILE A 455 2.78 -42.03 11.55
C ILE A 455 3.13 -41.36 12.88
N GLU A 456 3.37 -40.06 12.85
CA GLU A 456 3.63 -39.22 14.02
C GLU A 456 2.41 -38.33 14.26
N LEU A 457 1.76 -38.46 15.41
CA LEU A 457 0.58 -37.67 15.80
C LEU A 457 0.87 -36.87 17.09
N PRO A 458 0.28 -35.69 17.26
CA PRO A 458 0.26 -35.04 18.57
C PRO A 458 -0.47 -35.94 19.58
N LYS A 459 0.01 -35.92 20.83
CA LYS A 459 -0.58 -36.70 21.93
C LYS A 459 -1.94 -36.14 22.35
#